data_AF-A0A328SRC1-F1
#
_entry.id   AF-A0A328SRC1-F1
#
_cell.length_a   1.000
_cell.length_b   1.000
_cell.length_c   1.000
_cell.angle_alpha   90.00
_cell.angle_beta   90.00
_cell.angle_gamma   90.00
#
_symmetry.space_group_name_H-M   'P 1'
#
loop_
_entity.id
_entity.type
_entity.pdbx_description
1 polymer ?
#
loop_
_entity_poly.entity_id
_entity_poly.type
_entity_poly.pdbx_seq_one_letter_code
_entity_poly.pdbx_strand_id
1 'polypeptide(L)'
;MTDYENSIREIIHTLNCIIKYLKKLTISYDDDFFNELINIYGLINYSRNQFLPKTSTFITDNHAFNDIFFNYTSVESMILDLFMIMESDIIKTLDKNDIELLDIEKTETILAFAIILLELLEKIIDTRIRLNDKSIDDEEYTLLNQEYTNEIFNMQNDFYKLVYDEKIDFRVK
;
A
#
# COMPACT_ATOMS: atom_id res chain seq x y z
N MET A 1 -9.47 27.29 5.11
CA MET A 1 -9.23 25.86 4.99
C MET A 1 -10.21 25.15 5.90
N THR A 2 -10.93 24.17 5.37
CA THR A 2 -11.87 23.36 6.15
C THR A 2 -11.10 22.33 6.99
N ASP A 3 -11.68 21.87 8.10
CA ASP A 3 -11.10 20.78 8.93
C ASP A 3 -10.81 19.51 8.11
N TYR A 4 -11.56 19.34 7.01
CA TYR A 4 -11.38 18.30 6.01
C TYR A 4 -10.05 18.40 5.24
N GLU A 5 -9.75 19.56 4.65
CA GLU A 5 -8.48 19.78 3.93
C GLU A 5 -7.26 19.63 4.84
N ASN A 6 -7.39 20.04 6.11
CA ASN A 6 -6.35 19.85 7.12
C ASN A 6 -6.12 18.37 7.43
N SER A 7 -7.20 17.61 7.70
CA SER A 7 -7.12 16.17 8.00
C SER A 7 -6.47 15.39 6.87
N ILE A 8 -6.81 15.75 5.64
CA ILE A 8 -6.27 15.15 4.43
C ILE A 8 -4.76 15.45 4.26
N ARG A 9 -4.35 16.70 4.48
CA ARG A 9 -2.92 17.07 4.43
C ARG A 9 -2.10 16.34 5.49
N GLU A 10 -2.65 16.18 6.69
CA GLU A 10 -2.02 15.39 7.74
C GLU A 10 -1.87 13.91 7.36
N ILE A 11 -2.89 13.33 6.72
CA ILE A 11 -2.85 11.96 6.19
C ILE A 11 -1.72 11.81 5.17
N ILE A 12 -1.67 12.67 4.14
CA ILE A 12 -0.61 12.63 3.12
C ILE A 12 0.77 12.84 3.75
N HIS A 13 0.89 13.79 4.67
CA HIS A 13 2.16 14.06 5.34
C HIS A 13 2.64 12.84 6.14
N THR A 14 1.75 12.19 6.88
CA THR A 14 2.08 10.99 7.66
C THR A 14 2.50 9.86 6.74
N LEU A 15 1.76 9.62 5.65
CA LEU A 15 2.09 8.58 4.68
C LEU A 15 3.46 8.82 4.03
N ASN A 16 3.74 10.06 3.63
CA ASN A 16 5.05 10.47 3.11
C ASN A 16 6.20 10.22 4.08
N CYS A 17 5.99 10.51 5.37
CA CYS A 17 6.99 10.25 6.40
C CYS A 17 7.27 8.74 6.53
N ILE A 18 6.24 7.89 6.45
CA ILE A 18 6.38 6.43 6.48
C ILE A 18 7.17 5.94 5.26
N ILE A 19 6.76 6.34 4.05
CA ILE A 19 7.45 5.96 2.79
C ILE A 19 8.92 6.39 2.86
N LYS A 20 9.20 7.62 3.29
CA LYS A 20 10.57 8.15 3.40
C LYS A 20 11.41 7.39 4.43
N TYR A 21 10.80 6.95 5.53
CA TYR A 21 11.48 6.12 6.51
C TYR A 21 11.82 4.75 5.92
N LEU A 22 10.84 4.06 5.33
CA LEU A 22 11.02 2.74 4.72
C LEU A 22 12.08 2.75 3.61
N LYS A 23 12.10 3.78 2.75
CA LYS A 23 13.14 3.94 1.71
C LYS A 23 14.56 4.12 2.23
N LYS A 24 14.71 4.55 3.49
CA LYS A 24 16.02 4.76 4.14
C LYS A 24 16.43 3.60 5.03
N LEU A 25 15.53 2.66 5.26
CA LEU A 25 15.80 1.49 6.07
C LEU A 25 16.77 0.60 5.29
N THR A 26 17.86 0.22 5.94
CA THR A 26 18.84 -0.72 5.42
C THR A 26 18.72 -1.98 6.25
N ILE A 27 18.44 -3.13 5.61
CA ILE A 27 18.28 -4.39 6.33
C ILE A 27 19.63 -5.07 6.49
N SER A 28 19.94 -5.52 7.70
CA SER A 28 21.21 -6.22 7.97
C SER A 28 21.04 -7.36 8.98
N TYR A 29 21.85 -8.41 8.87
CA TYR A 29 21.81 -9.59 9.77
C TYR A 29 22.47 -9.36 11.14
N ASP A 30 22.58 -8.12 11.58
CA ASP A 30 23.15 -7.81 12.90
C ASP A 30 22.12 -7.98 14.03
N ASP A 31 22.53 -7.60 15.24
CA ASP A 31 21.67 -7.68 16.44
C ASP A 31 20.35 -6.88 16.28
N ASP A 32 20.24 -6.01 15.27
CA ASP A 32 19.08 -5.17 15.01
C ASP A 32 18.10 -5.75 13.96
N PHE A 33 18.44 -6.86 13.26
CA PHE A 33 17.55 -7.46 12.25
C PHE A 33 16.11 -7.69 12.77
N PHE A 34 15.98 -8.21 14.00
CA PHE A 34 14.68 -8.45 14.61
C PHE A 34 13.93 -7.13 14.93
N ASN A 35 14.65 -6.09 15.34
CA ASN A 35 14.07 -4.77 15.60
C ASN A 35 13.59 -4.12 14.29
N GLU A 36 14.35 -4.28 13.21
CA GLU A 36 13.99 -3.82 11.87
C GLU A 36 12.70 -4.50 11.39
N LEU A 37 12.58 -5.82 11.56
CA LEU A 37 11.36 -6.56 11.23
C LEU A 37 10.15 -6.09 12.06
N ILE A 38 10.32 -5.84 13.36
CA ILE A 38 9.25 -5.26 14.21
C ILE A 38 8.81 -3.89 13.67
N ASN A 39 9.77 -3.05 13.29
CA ASN A 39 9.48 -1.71 12.77
C ASN A 39 8.73 -1.78 11.44
N ILE A 40 9.15 -2.66 10.52
CA ILE A 40 8.45 -2.89 9.24
C ILE A 40 7.02 -3.37 9.52
N TYR A 41 6.85 -4.39 10.36
CA TYR A 41 5.53 -4.89 10.75
C TYR A 41 4.65 -3.78 11.32
N GLY A 42 5.18 -2.99 12.25
CA GLY A 42 4.46 -1.89 12.88
C GLY A 42 3.97 -0.85 11.87
N LEU A 43 4.82 -0.49 10.89
CA LEU A 43 4.48 0.47 9.85
C LEU A 43 3.48 -0.07 8.83
N ILE A 44 3.61 -1.34 8.42
CA ILE A 44 2.65 -2.00 7.54
C ILE A 44 1.28 -2.06 8.21
N ASN A 45 1.21 -2.54 9.46
CA ASN A 45 -0.03 -2.66 10.20
C ASN A 45 -0.67 -1.29 10.47
N TYR A 46 0.14 -0.29 10.86
CA TYR A 46 -0.34 1.09 11.01
C TYR A 46 -0.94 1.60 9.71
N SER A 47 -0.25 1.42 8.58
CA SER A 47 -0.70 1.92 7.29
C SER A 47 -2.02 1.29 6.85
N ARG A 48 -2.15 -0.04 7.04
CA ARG A 48 -3.40 -0.76 6.79
C ARG A 48 -4.56 -0.17 7.60
N ASN A 49 -4.38 -0.02 8.91
CA ASN A 49 -5.48 0.39 9.80
C ASN A 49 -5.84 1.86 9.63
N GLN A 50 -4.84 2.72 9.38
CA GLN A 50 -5.05 4.15 9.37
C GLN A 50 -5.51 4.69 8.03
N PHE A 51 -5.00 4.14 6.92
CA PHE A 51 -5.18 4.75 5.61
C PHE A 51 -6.22 4.04 4.75
N LEU A 52 -6.24 2.70 4.67
CA LEU A 52 -7.19 1.99 3.79
C LEU A 52 -8.68 2.23 4.13
N PRO A 53 -9.12 2.20 5.40
CA PRO A 53 -10.50 2.55 5.75
C PRO A 53 -10.82 4.02 5.45
N LYS A 54 -9.84 4.91 5.59
CA LYS A 54 -10.06 6.33 5.29
C LYS A 54 -10.19 6.53 3.79
N THR A 55 -9.32 5.92 2.99
CA THR A 55 -9.38 6.00 1.54
C THR A 55 -10.72 5.49 1.02
N SER A 56 -11.32 4.41 1.55
CA SER A 56 -12.65 3.96 1.06
C SER A 56 -13.83 4.88 1.42
N THR A 57 -13.78 5.58 2.56
CA THR A 57 -14.94 6.33 3.10
C THR A 57 -15.27 7.67 2.44
N PHE A 58 -14.46 8.18 1.50
CA PHE A 58 -14.79 9.44 0.81
C PHE A 58 -15.76 9.22 -0.35
N ILE A 59 -17.06 9.25 -0.07
CA ILE A 59 -18.11 9.32 -1.09
C ILE A 59 -18.31 10.80 -1.48
N THR A 60 -18.25 11.10 -2.77
CA THR A 60 -18.55 12.45 -3.31
C THR A 60 -19.80 12.39 -4.19
N ASP A 61 -20.46 13.52 -4.43
CA ASP A 61 -21.61 13.61 -5.37
C ASP A 61 -21.16 13.68 -6.85
N ASN A 62 -19.87 13.49 -7.14
CA ASN A 62 -19.32 13.55 -8.50
C ASN A 62 -19.34 12.15 -9.14
N HIS A 63 -20.24 11.93 -10.10
CA HIS A 63 -20.42 10.62 -10.75
C HIS A 63 -19.20 10.14 -11.56
N ALA A 64 -18.54 11.03 -12.31
CA ALA A 64 -17.33 10.67 -13.08
C ALA A 64 -16.17 10.31 -12.14
N PHE A 65 -16.04 11.03 -11.02
CA PHE A 65 -15.15 10.67 -9.93
C PHE A 65 -15.52 9.29 -9.36
N ASN A 66 -16.79 9.04 -9.03
CA ASN A 66 -17.20 7.79 -8.42
C ASN A 66 -16.96 6.59 -9.35
N ASP A 67 -17.06 6.74 -10.68
CA ASP A 67 -16.74 5.67 -11.63
C ASP A 67 -15.23 5.36 -11.70
N ILE A 68 -14.37 6.39 -11.76
CA ILE A 68 -12.90 6.20 -11.66
C ILE A 68 -12.58 5.49 -10.33
N PHE A 69 -13.18 5.94 -9.22
CA PHE A 69 -12.94 5.41 -7.89
C PHE A 69 -13.70 4.11 -7.56
N PHE A 70 -14.68 3.68 -8.36
CA PHE A 70 -15.33 2.39 -8.18
C PHE A 70 -14.35 1.26 -8.51
N ASN A 71 -13.55 1.44 -9.56
CA ASN A 71 -12.40 0.57 -9.84
C ASN A 71 -11.41 0.64 -8.66
N TYR A 72 -11.26 1.77 -7.98
CA TYR A 72 -10.37 1.87 -6.82
C TYR A 72 -10.82 1.06 -5.61
N THR A 73 -12.12 0.81 -5.40
CA THR A 73 -12.55 -0.08 -4.32
C THR A 73 -12.01 -1.50 -4.52
N SER A 74 -11.92 -1.95 -5.78
CA SER A 74 -11.26 -3.23 -6.11
C SER A 74 -9.74 -3.18 -5.85
N VAL A 75 -9.13 -2.02 -6.06
CA VAL A 75 -7.69 -1.77 -5.84
C VAL A 75 -7.36 -1.69 -4.36
N GLU A 76 -8.16 -0.99 -3.57
CA GLU A 76 -8.01 -0.92 -2.11
C GLU A 76 -8.15 -2.30 -1.48
N SER A 77 -9.11 -3.09 -1.94
CA SER A 77 -9.30 -4.47 -1.50
C SER A 77 -8.07 -5.32 -1.85
N MET A 78 -7.55 -5.16 -3.06
CA MET A 78 -6.31 -5.82 -3.47
C MET A 78 -5.12 -5.35 -2.61
N ILE A 79 -4.88 -4.04 -2.44
CA ILE A 79 -3.81 -3.52 -1.59
C ILE A 79 -3.93 -4.07 -0.16
N LEU A 80 -5.15 -4.17 0.37
CA LEU A 80 -5.41 -4.77 1.68
C LEU A 80 -4.97 -6.23 1.73
N ASP A 81 -5.37 -7.03 0.75
CA ASP A 81 -4.94 -8.43 0.63
C ASP A 81 -3.41 -8.55 0.57
N LEU A 82 -2.76 -7.68 -0.21
CA LEU A 82 -1.31 -7.63 -0.34
C LEU A 82 -0.61 -7.28 0.98
N PHE A 83 -1.12 -6.30 1.73
CA PHE A 83 -0.59 -5.99 3.07
C PHE A 83 -0.79 -7.12 4.07
N MET A 84 -1.92 -7.83 4.04
CA MET A 84 -2.16 -8.98 4.93
C MET A 84 -1.14 -10.10 4.69
N ILE A 85 -0.74 -10.31 3.44
CA ILE A 85 0.24 -11.34 3.07
C ILE A 85 1.62 -10.98 3.59
N MET A 86 2.07 -9.75 3.31
CA MET A 86 3.36 -9.26 3.82
C MET A 86 3.40 -9.29 5.35
N GLU A 87 2.31 -8.87 6.00
CA GLU A 87 2.18 -8.94 7.46
C GLU A 87 2.29 -10.38 7.98
N SER A 88 1.58 -11.32 7.36
CA SER A 88 1.64 -12.74 7.70
C SER A 88 3.06 -13.29 7.63
N ASP A 89 3.80 -12.96 6.56
CA ASP A 89 5.17 -13.45 6.40
C ASP A 89 6.12 -12.86 7.44
N ILE A 90 6.03 -11.57 7.74
CA ILE A 90 6.82 -10.96 8.82
C ILE A 90 6.46 -11.56 10.18
N ILE A 91 5.17 -11.79 10.47
CA ILE A 91 4.72 -12.40 11.73
C ILE A 91 5.33 -13.79 11.93
N LYS A 92 5.36 -14.63 10.88
CA LYS A 92 5.96 -15.98 10.96
C LYS A 92 7.43 -15.92 11.40
N THR A 93 8.18 -14.95 10.89
CA THR A 93 9.58 -14.73 11.29
C THR A 93 9.71 -14.23 12.73
N LEU A 94 8.80 -13.35 13.15
CA LEU A 94 8.79 -12.81 14.51
C LEU A 94 8.44 -13.88 15.57
N ASP A 95 7.75 -14.97 15.20
CA ASP A 95 7.32 -16.05 16.11
C ASP A 95 8.46 -17.00 16.58
N LYS A 96 9.72 -16.57 16.43
CA LYS A 96 10.97 -17.16 16.98
C LYS A 96 11.26 -18.64 16.68
N ASN A 97 10.39 -19.35 15.97
CA ASN A 97 10.56 -20.77 15.63
C ASN A 97 10.97 -21.03 14.18
N ASP A 98 10.95 -20.02 13.30
CA ASP A 98 11.24 -20.17 11.86
C ASP A 98 12.14 -19.04 11.31
N ILE A 99 13.36 -18.90 11.85
CA ILE A 99 14.38 -18.00 11.27
C ILE A 99 14.73 -18.43 9.82
N GLU A 100 14.39 -19.66 9.41
CA GLU A 100 14.63 -20.19 8.07
C GLU A 100 13.63 -19.70 6.99
N LEU A 101 12.54 -19.00 7.33
CA LEU A 101 11.49 -18.63 6.36
C LEU A 101 11.67 -17.27 5.66
N LEU A 102 12.50 -16.38 6.20
CA LEU A 102 12.60 -15.00 5.73
C LEU A 102 14.05 -14.52 5.91
N ASP A 103 14.75 -14.40 4.78
CA ASP A 103 16.11 -13.90 4.70
C ASP A 103 16.15 -12.41 4.34
N ILE A 104 17.35 -11.84 4.26
CA ILE A 104 17.51 -10.43 3.87
C ILE A 104 16.90 -10.17 2.50
N GLU A 105 17.11 -11.05 1.51
CA GLU A 105 16.63 -10.86 0.15
C GLU A 105 15.09 -10.79 0.10
N LYS A 106 14.43 -11.72 0.80
CA LYS A 106 12.97 -11.71 0.93
C LYS A 106 12.46 -10.51 1.72
N THR A 107 13.17 -10.11 2.78
CA THR A 107 12.81 -8.92 3.58
C THR A 107 12.91 -7.64 2.75
N GLU A 108 13.98 -7.48 1.98
CA GLU A 108 14.17 -6.36 1.05
C GLU A 108 13.09 -6.35 -0.03
N THR A 109 12.70 -7.52 -0.53
CA THR A 109 11.62 -7.63 -1.51
C THR A 109 10.27 -7.22 -0.92
N ILE A 110 9.93 -7.68 0.28
CA ILE A 110 8.73 -7.25 1.02
C ILE A 110 8.76 -5.74 1.27
N LEU A 111 9.91 -5.19 1.69
CA LEU A 111 10.08 -3.76 1.94
C LEU A 111 9.87 -2.94 0.65
N ALA A 112 10.51 -3.33 -0.44
CA ALA A 112 10.36 -2.68 -1.74
C ALA A 112 8.90 -2.71 -2.21
N PHE A 113 8.25 -3.86 -2.05
CA PHE A 113 6.85 -4.02 -2.44
C PHE A 113 5.91 -3.19 -1.57
N ALA A 114 6.10 -3.17 -0.25
CA ALA A 114 5.34 -2.33 0.67
C ALA A 114 5.46 -0.85 0.31
N ILE A 115 6.65 -0.37 -0.07
CA ILE A 115 6.87 1.01 -0.52
C ILE A 115 6.01 1.31 -1.75
N ILE A 116 5.99 0.43 -2.76
CA ILE A 116 5.16 0.61 -3.97
C ILE A 116 3.67 0.73 -3.61
N LEU A 117 3.17 -0.12 -2.72
CA LEU A 117 1.76 -0.08 -2.30
C LEU A 117 1.41 1.22 -1.56
N LEU A 118 2.31 1.71 -0.71
CA LEU A 118 2.12 2.98 0.00
C LEU A 118 2.18 4.19 -0.94
N GLU A 119 3.06 4.17 -1.95
CA GLU A 119 3.11 5.20 -2.99
C GLU A 119 1.83 5.22 -3.84
N LEU A 120 1.28 4.05 -4.18
CA LEU A 120 -0.01 3.99 -4.85
C LEU A 120 -1.10 4.56 -3.95
N LEU A 121 -1.15 4.14 -2.68
CA LEU A 121 -2.12 4.67 -1.72
C LEU A 121 -2.01 6.19 -1.59
N GLU A 122 -0.79 6.74 -1.61
CA GLU A 122 -0.56 8.18 -1.62
C GLU A 122 -1.12 8.83 -2.88
N LYS A 123 -0.80 8.31 -4.07
CA LYS A 123 -1.35 8.79 -5.35
C LYS A 123 -2.86 8.73 -5.37
N ILE A 124 -3.45 7.65 -4.86
CA ILE A 124 -4.89 7.48 -4.76
C ILE A 124 -5.49 8.61 -3.93
N ILE A 125 -4.94 8.86 -2.74
CA ILE A 125 -5.38 9.92 -1.83
C ILE A 125 -5.20 11.29 -2.50
N ASP A 126 -4.03 11.59 -3.09
CA ASP A 126 -3.75 12.85 -3.77
C ASP A 126 -4.73 13.13 -4.93
N THR A 127 -4.96 12.11 -5.75
CA THR A 127 -5.91 12.17 -6.87
C THR A 127 -7.31 12.47 -6.38
N ARG A 128 -7.71 11.84 -5.28
CA ARG A 128 -9.02 12.05 -4.66
C ARG A 128 -9.22 13.49 -4.24
N ILE A 129 -8.20 14.09 -3.62
CA ILE A 129 -8.21 15.50 -3.19
C ILE A 129 -8.28 16.44 -4.38
N ARG A 130 -7.41 16.21 -5.36
CA ARG A 130 -7.29 17.06 -6.54
C ARG A 130 -8.59 17.12 -7.34
N LEU A 131 -9.34 16.00 -7.35
CA LEU A 131 -10.54 15.83 -8.15
C LEU A 131 -11.84 16.06 -7.37
N ASN A 132 -11.81 16.14 -6.04
CA ASN A 132 -12.99 16.22 -5.18
C ASN A 132 -14.00 17.31 -5.61
N ASP A 133 -13.48 18.48 -6.02
CA ASP A 133 -14.29 19.63 -6.39
C ASP A 133 -14.18 19.98 -7.89
N LYS A 134 -13.52 19.14 -8.69
CA LYS A 134 -13.31 19.40 -10.12
C LYS A 134 -14.38 18.73 -10.99
N SER A 135 -14.86 19.48 -11.98
CA SER A 135 -15.55 18.89 -13.13
C SER A 135 -14.50 18.21 -14.01
N ILE A 136 -14.62 16.90 -14.20
CA ILE A 136 -13.75 16.10 -15.07
C ILE A 136 -14.48 15.92 -16.40
N ASP A 137 -13.81 16.21 -17.52
CA ASP A 137 -14.36 15.94 -18.85
C ASP A 137 -13.97 14.53 -19.36
N ASP A 138 -14.55 14.11 -20.47
CA ASP A 138 -14.39 12.75 -21.00
C ASP A 138 -12.93 12.41 -21.39
N GLU A 139 -12.15 13.42 -21.81
CA GLU A 139 -10.76 13.24 -22.22
C GLU A 139 -9.86 13.08 -20.99
N GLU A 140 -10.01 13.95 -19.99
CA GLU A 140 -9.31 13.86 -18.70
C GLU A 140 -9.67 12.56 -17.97
N TYR A 141 -10.95 12.15 -17.99
CA TYR A 141 -11.39 10.85 -17.46
C TYR A 141 -10.64 9.68 -18.10
N THR A 142 -10.55 9.66 -19.43
CA THR A 142 -9.93 8.55 -20.18
C THR A 142 -8.44 8.42 -19.85
N LEU A 143 -7.73 9.55 -19.78
CA LEU A 143 -6.30 9.57 -19.44
C LEU A 143 -6.04 9.04 -18.04
N LEU A 144 -6.79 9.55 -17.04
CA LEU A 144 -6.62 9.13 -15.65
C LEU A 144 -6.95 7.64 -15.49
N ASN A 145 -8.07 7.17 -16.05
CA ASN A 145 -8.46 5.77 -15.94
C ASN A 145 -7.43 4.81 -16.56
N GLN A 146 -6.82 5.18 -17.69
CA GLN A 146 -5.79 4.38 -18.34
C GLN A 146 -4.49 4.32 -17.51
N GLU A 147 -4.05 5.45 -16.96
CA GLU A 147 -2.84 5.52 -16.12
C GLU A 147 -2.95 4.58 -14.92
N TYR A 148 -4.01 4.72 -14.12
CA TYR A 148 -4.16 3.90 -12.91
C TYR A 148 -4.37 2.42 -13.21
N THR A 149 -5.14 2.07 -14.25
CA THR A 149 -5.36 0.67 -14.65
C THR A 149 -4.03 -0.05 -14.93
N ASN A 150 -3.10 0.63 -15.61
CA ASN A 150 -1.78 0.07 -15.91
C ASN A 150 -0.92 -0.11 -14.65
N GLU A 151 -0.94 0.85 -13.72
CA GLU A 151 -0.21 0.74 -12.45
C GLU A 151 -0.69 -0.48 -11.65
N ILE A 152 -2.01 -0.62 -11.49
CA ILE A 152 -2.67 -1.75 -10.80
C ILE A 152 -2.26 -3.09 -11.39
N PHE A 153 -2.34 -3.21 -12.72
CA PHE A 153 -1.97 -4.43 -13.42
C PHE A 153 -0.51 -4.82 -13.19
N ASN A 154 0.41 -3.85 -13.19
CA ASN A 154 1.83 -4.12 -12.93
C ASN A 154 2.05 -4.62 -11.49
N MET A 155 1.41 -4.00 -10.49
CA MET A 155 1.53 -4.45 -9.10
C MET A 155 0.94 -5.85 -8.88
N GLN A 156 -0.18 -6.17 -9.53
CA GLN A 156 -0.74 -7.53 -9.51
C GLN A 156 0.28 -8.53 -10.02
N ASN A 157 0.93 -8.23 -11.16
CA ASN A 157 1.94 -9.12 -11.73
C ASN A 157 3.17 -9.25 -10.83
N ASP A 158 3.65 -8.16 -10.23
CA ASP A 158 4.81 -8.20 -9.34
C ASP A 158 4.51 -8.94 -8.03
N PHE A 159 3.29 -8.79 -7.50
CA PHE A 159 2.79 -9.63 -6.43
C PHE A 159 2.75 -11.10 -6.83
N TYR A 160 2.14 -11.43 -7.97
CA TYR A 160 2.05 -12.83 -8.40
C TYR A 160 3.44 -13.45 -8.57
N LYS A 161 4.44 -12.70 -9.07
CA LYS A 161 5.83 -13.16 -9.08
C LYS A 161 6.33 -13.46 -7.66
N LEU A 162 6.17 -12.53 -6.72
CA LEU A 162 6.58 -12.75 -5.31
C LEU A 162 5.95 -14.02 -4.73
N VAL A 163 4.64 -14.18 -4.95
CA VAL A 163 3.85 -15.33 -4.49
C VAL A 163 4.32 -16.66 -5.10
N TYR A 164 4.45 -16.69 -6.42
CA TYR A 164 4.72 -17.91 -7.16
C TYR A 164 6.21 -18.28 -7.17
N ASP A 165 7.11 -17.30 -7.24
CA ASP A 165 8.56 -17.51 -7.29
C ASP A 165 9.13 -17.81 -5.90
N GLU A 166 8.61 -17.21 -4.82
CA GLU A 166 9.12 -17.43 -3.45
C GLU A 166 8.41 -18.53 -2.66
N LYS A 167 7.50 -19.29 -3.28
CA LYS A 167 6.75 -20.38 -2.63
C LYS A 167 6.06 -19.96 -1.33
N ILE A 168 5.53 -18.75 -1.25
CA ILE A 168 4.68 -18.33 -0.14
C ILE A 168 3.39 -19.16 -0.24
N ASP A 169 3.23 -20.18 0.61
CA ASP A 169 2.06 -21.09 0.53
C ASP A 169 0.80 -20.36 1.00
N PHE A 170 -0.06 -20.01 0.04
CA PHE A 170 -1.37 -19.37 0.23
C PHE A 170 -2.42 -20.28 0.86
N ARG A 171 -2.12 -21.57 0.99
CA ARG A 171 -3.06 -22.52 1.56
C ARG A 171 -3.13 -22.28 3.07
N VAL A 172 -4.19 -21.61 3.50
CA VAL A 172 -4.77 -21.82 4.82
C VAL A 172 -4.97 -23.33 4.96
N LYS A 173 -4.15 -23.99 5.78
CA LYS A 173 -4.35 -25.39 6.16
C LYS A 173 -5.30 -25.46 7.33
#